data_AF-M7BLB5-F1
#
_entry.id   AF-M7BLB5-F1
#
_cell.length_a   1.000
_cell.length_b   1.000
_cell.length_c   1.000
_cell.angle_alpha   90.00
_cell.angle_beta   90.00
_cell.angle_gamma   90.00
#
_symmetry.space_group_name_H-M   'P 1'
#
loop_
_entity.id
_entity.type
_entity.pdbx_description
1 polymer ?
#
loop_
_entity_poly.entity_id
_entity_poly.type
_entity_poly.pdbx_seq_one_letter_code
_entity_poly.pdbx_strand_id
1 'polypeptide(L)'
;MEVVLHYRPFQNDLTKLQKLVEETLKEFPIRHLPRFVPWFPNDSHKLPLKPKRQPPIISGEKAEEVKQLVAASEPLIGQHYDCTVDLLEFQSNLKTGQSLIQTQTVHAQIHSSNLEVQPANEKPKLRRSWSISVPSPKLKEKILPLSRELQSNLERLKLHAFYRAKWTIEQSICNNQTLEDTWIKLNTMIKHNELPSCNATIQRCVDQIWVFCDILYSEYVGNLLRERLNLTGRMNLLVHKYGIIFSL
;
A
#
# COMPACT_ATOMS: atom_id res chain seq x y z
N MET A 1 9.85 -42.80 36.32
CA MET A 1 8.88 -41.74 36.66
C MET A 1 7.50 -42.28 36.39
N GLU A 2 6.59 -42.25 37.35
CA GLU A 2 5.19 -42.62 37.10
C GLU A 2 4.49 -41.47 36.36
N VAL A 3 3.72 -41.80 35.32
CA VAL A 3 3.01 -40.83 34.48
C VAL A 3 1.51 -41.08 34.60
N VAL A 4 0.76 -40.07 35.02
CA VAL A 4 -0.71 -40.12 35.11
C VAL A 4 -1.30 -39.39 33.91
N LEU A 5 -2.01 -40.13 33.06
CA LEU A 5 -2.59 -39.63 31.82
C LEU A 5 -4.05 -39.18 32.01
N HIS A 6 -4.29 -37.87 31.94
CA HIS A 6 -5.63 -37.31 31.95
C HIS A 6 -6.14 -37.12 30.51
N TYR A 7 -7.34 -37.63 30.21
CA TYR A 7 -7.94 -37.54 28.89
C TYR A 7 -9.45 -37.24 28.97
N ARG A 8 -10.01 -36.76 27.86
CA ARG A 8 -11.44 -36.39 27.79
C ARG A 8 -12.33 -37.64 27.71
N PRO A 9 -13.53 -37.63 28.29
CA PRO A 9 -14.38 -38.82 28.41
C PRO A 9 -14.87 -39.39 27.07
N PHE A 10 -14.86 -38.60 25.99
CA PHE A 10 -15.27 -39.04 24.64
C PHE A 10 -14.13 -39.63 23.79
N GLN A 11 -12.94 -39.78 24.37
CA GLN A 11 -11.78 -40.31 23.67
C GLN A 11 -11.70 -41.83 23.87
N ASN A 12 -12.13 -42.57 22.86
CA ASN A 12 -12.39 -44.01 22.97
C ASN A 12 -11.17 -44.92 22.74
N ASP A 13 -10.08 -44.39 22.21
CA ASP A 13 -8.91 -45.19 21.82
C ASP A 13 -7.72 -44.96 22.74
N LEU A 14 -7.72 -45.68 23.86
CA LEU A 14 -6.67 -45.63 24.87
C LEU A 14 -5.32 -46.11 24.34
N THR A 15 -5.33 -47.07 23.40
CA THR A 15 -4.09 -47.65 22.85
C THR A 15 -3.36 -46.67 21.94
N LYS A 16 -4.09 -45.90 21.13
CA LYS A 16 -3.52 -44.81 20.34
C LYS A 16 -3.02 -43.68 21.24
N LEU A 17 -3.78 -43.36 22.30
CA LEU A 17 -3.39 -42.31 23.23
C LEU A 17 -2.09 -42.68 23.98
N GLN A 18 -1.96 -43.93 24.40
CA GLN A 18 -0.73 -44.42 25.03
C GLN A 18 0.47 -44.30 24.09
N LYS A 19 0.37 -44.75 22.84
CA LYS A 19 1.45 -44.61 21.84
C LYS A 19 1.83 -43.15 21.59
N LEU A 20 0.86 -42.26 21.52
CA LEU A 20 1.09 -40.83 21.35
C LEU A 20 1.85 -40.24 22.54
N VAL A 21 1.47 -40.62 23.77
CA VAL A 21 2.13 -40.17 25.00
C VAL A 21 3.56 -40.70 25.06
N GLU A 22 3.77 -41.97 24.72
CA GLU A 22 5.11 -42.56 24.62
C GLU A 22 5.98 -41.81 23.61
N GLU A 23 5.43 -41.38 22.47
CA GLU A 23 6.15 -40.55 21.50
C GLU A 23 6.41 -39.13 21.97
N THR A 24 5.47 -38.52 22.70
CA THR A 24 5.57 -37.14 23.20
C THR A 24 6.58 -37.04 24.35
N LEU A 25 6.71 -38.10 25.16
CA LEU A 25 7.66 -38.18 26.26
C LEU A 25 9.07 -38.55 25.81
N LYS A 26 9.28 -38.97 24.56
CA LYS A 26 10.62 -39.22 24.04
C LYS A 26 11.42 -37.92 24.07
N GLU A 27 12.65 -38.01 24.56
CA GLU A 27 13.60 -36.92 24.44
C GLU A 27 13.82 -36.60 22.96
N PHE A 28 13.73 -35.31 22.63
CA PHE A 28 13.96 -34.80 21.29
C PHE A 28 15.09 -33.77 21.36
N PRO A 29 15.83 -33.56 20.26
CA PRO A 29 16.92 -32.61 20.24
C PRO A 29 16.40 -31.20 20.51
N ILE A 30 16.80 -30.63 21.63
CA ILE A 30 16.44 -29.25 22.00
C ILE A 30 17.37 -28.31 21.26
N ARG A 31 16.81 -27.40 20.45
CA ARG A 31 17.58 -26.34 19.82
C ARG A 31 18.10 -25.39 20.92
N HIS A 32 19.40 -25.11 20.93
CA HIS A 32 19.94 -24.03 21.75
C HIS A 32 19.29 -22.71 21.35
N LEU A 33 18.59 -22.06 22.28
CA LEU A 33 18.00 -20.74 22.04
C LEU A 33 19.14 -19.73 21.87
N PRO A 34 19.26 -19.07 20.70
CA PRO A 34 20.28 -18.05 20.53
C PRO A 34 19.98 -16.89 21.47
N ARG A 35 21.02 -16.36 22.10
CA ARG A 35 20.89 -15.10 22.83
C ARG A 35 20.59 -13.99 21.83
N PHE A 36 19.72 -13.07 22.20
CA PHE A 36 19.47 -11.89 21.40
C PHE A 36 20.77 -11.08 21.26
N VAL A 37 21.13 -10.77 20.01
CA VAL A 37 22.26 -9.90 19.68
C VAL A 37 21.76 -8.87 18.68
N PRO A 38 21.87 -7.55 18.99
CA PRO A 38 21.56 -6.52 18.02
C PRO A 38 22.41 -6.70 16.77
N TRP A 39 21.79 -6.71 15.59
CA TRP A 39 22.52 -6.80 14.32
C TRP A 39 23.44 -5.60 14.09
N PHE A 40 23.10 -4.45 14.70
CA PHE A 40 23.90 -3.25 14.67
C PHE A 40 24.20 -2.83 16.11
N PRO A 41 25.46 -2.99 16.58
CA PRO A 41 25.83 -2.51 17.90
C PRO A 41 25.73 -0.99 17.95
N ASN A 42 25.55 -0.44 19.16
CA ASN A 42 25.50 1.00 19.36
C ASN A 42 26.88 1.58 19.08
N ASP A 43 27.07 2.09 17.86
CA ASP A 43 28.33 2.65 17.38
C ASP A 43 28.28 4.17 17.58
N SER A 44 28.93 4.64 18.66
CA SER A 44 28.99 6.07 18.99
C SER A 44 29.67 6.92 17.92
N HIS A 45 30.36 6.30 16.96
CA HIS A 45 31.00 6.99 15.84
C HIS A 45 30.09 7.14 14.61
N LYS A 46 28.90 6.49 14.60
CA LYS A 46 27.92 6.60 13.50
C LYS A 46 26.68 7.36 13.97
N LEU A 47 26.73 8.68 13.80
CA LEU A 47 25.58 9.53 14.09
C LEU A 47 24.48 9.32 13.05
N PRO A 48 23.23 9.02 13.45
CA PRO A 48 22.14 8.89 12.52
C PRO A 48 21.85 10.24 11.84
N LEU A 49 21.57 10.20 10.53
CA LEU A 49 21.19 11.38 9.78
C LEU A 49 19.80 11.83 10.21
N LYS A 50 19.73 12.95 10.94
CA LYS A 50 18.46 13.54 11.38
C LYS A 50 18.01 14.63 10.38
N PRO A 51 16.74 14.62 9.94
CA PRO A 51 16.22 15.72 9.13
C PRO A 51 16.29 17.05 9.90
N LYS A 52 16.66 18.13 9.20
CA LYS A 52 16.77 19.48 9.80
C LYS A 52 15.42 20.01 10.32
N ARG A 53 14.32 19.63 9.66
CA ARG A 53 12.98 20.09 10.01
C ARG A 53 12.36 19.18 11.06
N GLN A 54 11.75 19.79 12.07
CA GLN A 54 10.91 19.08 13.03
C GLN A 54 9.55 18.75 12.41
N PRO A 55 8.88 17.69 12.86
CA PRO A 55 7.49 17.44 12.48
C PRO A 55 6.61 18.63 12.91
N PRO A 56 5.52 18.93 12.20
CA PRO A 56 4.59 19.98 12.59
C PRO A 56 3.98 19.64 13.96
N ILE A 57 4.07 20.58 14.90
CA ILE A 57 3.46 20.46 16.22
C ILE A 57 2.13 21.22 16.15
N ILE A 58 1.03 20.50 16.33
CA ILE A 58 -0.31 21.09 16.39
C ILE A 58 -0.60 21.45 17.85
N SER A 59 -0.99 22.69 18.12
CA SER A 59 -1.44 23.09 19.47
C SER A 59 -2.77 22.40 19.81
N GLY A 60 -3.04 22.19 21.10
CA GLY A 60 -4.28 21.54 21.54
C GLY A 60 -5.54 22.22 21.01
N GLU A 61 -5.56 23.55 20.97
CA GLU A 61 -6.66 24.35 20.41
C GLU A 61 -6.90 24.07 18.92
N LYS A 62 -5.83 24.07 18.10
CA LYS A 62 -5.92 23.73 16.68
C LYS A 62 -6.31 22.28 16.45
N ALA A 63 -5.92 21.38 17.35
CA ALA A 63 -6.34 19.98 17.28
C ALA A 63 -7.86 19.87 17.51
N GLU A 64 -8.43 20.64 18.44
CA GLU A 64 -9.88 20.63 18.67
C GLU A 64 -10.68 21.34 17.59
N GLU A 65 -10.18 22.43 17.01
CA GLU A 65 -10.78 23.04 15.81
C GLU A 65 -10.86 22.03 14.65
N VAL A 66 -9.80 21.26 14.42
CA VAL A 66 -9.78 20.21 13.40
C VAL A 66 -10.78 19.09 13.74
N LYS A 67 -10.89 18.67 15.00
CA LYS A 67 -11.89 17.66 15.39
C LYS A 67 -13.33 18.13 15.16
N GLN A 68 -13.64 19.40 15.47
CA GLN A 68 -14.98 19.96 15.26
C GLN A 68 -15.35 20.01 13.77
N LEU A 69 -14.39 20.38 12.90
CA LEU A 69 -14.58 20.39 11.46
C LEU A 69 -14.76 18.98 10.87
N VAL A 70 -14.06 17.98 11.42
CA VAL A 70 -14.20 16.58 11.00
C VAL A 70 -15.55 16.01 11.44
N ALA A 71 -15.98 16.26 12.68
CA ALA A 71 -17.26 15.80 13.22
C ALA A 71 -18.47 16.37 12.45
N ALA A 72 -18.37 17.59 11.92
CA ALA A 72 -19.41 18.20 11.09
C ALA A 72 -19.51 17.58 9.67
N SER A 73 -18.57 16.73 9.27
CA SER A 73 -18.45 16.18 7.90
C SER A 73 -18.68 14.68 7.78
N GLU A 74 -18.96 13.96 8.88
CA GLU A 74 -19.26 12.53 8.82
C GLU A 74 -20.65 12.29 8.21
N PRO A 75 -20.77 11.59 7.05
CA PRO A 75 -22.06 11.05 6.65
C PRO A 75 -22.43 9.92 7.61
N LEU A 76 -23.70 9.86 8.04
CA LEU A 76 -24.24 8.71 8.78
C LEU A 76 -24.04 7.43 7.95
N ILE A 77 -22.96 6.70 8.23
CA ILE A 77 -22.78 5.32 7.76
C ILE A 77 -23.29 4.42 8.87
N GLY A 78 -24.23 3.55 8.50
CA GLY A 78 -24.97 2.67 9.40
C GLY A 78 -24.09 1.73 10.22
N GLN A 79 -24.65 1.36 11.38
CA GLN A 79 -24.29 0.25 12.28
C GLN A 79 -22.84 -0.21 12.20
N HIS A 80 -22.03 0.39 13.08
CA HIS A 80 -20.68 -0.03 13.43
C HIS A 80 -20.66 -1.53 13.77
N TYR A 81 -20.20 -2.37 12.84
CA TYR A 81 -19.90 -3.77 13.12
C TYR A 81 -18.64 -3.82 13.98
N ASP A 82 -18.82 -4.08 15.27
CA ASP A 82 -17.72 -4.34 16.19
C ASP A 82 -17.33 -5.82 16.10
N CYS A 83 -16.20 -6.11 15.49
CA CYS A 83 -15.67 -7.47 15.33
C CYS A 83 -14.97 -8.00 16.60
N THR A 84 -14.98 -7.24 17.70
CA THR A 84 -14.30 -7.62 18.96
C THR A 84 -15.22 -8.29 19.98
N VAL A 85 -16.53 -8.36 19.73
CA VAL A 85 -17.56 -8.77 20.69
C VAL A 85 -17.36 -10.19 21.25
N ASP A 86 -16.68 -11.09 20.53
CA ASP A 86 -16.47 -12.49 20.96
C ASP A 86 -15.01 -12.82 21.33
N LEU A 87 -14.10 -11.84 21.31
CA LEU A 87 -12.67 -12.06 21.63
C LEU A 87 -12.37 -11.66 23.08
N LEU A 88 -12.74 -12.54 24.02
CA LEU A 88 -12.49 -12.38 25.46
C LEU A 88 -11.01 -12.25 25.85
N GLU A 89 -10.07 -12.51 24.93
CA GLU A 89 -8.62 -12.40 25.17
C GLU A 89 -8.11 -10.93 25.20
N PHE A 90 -8.94 -9.95 24.87
CA PHE A 90 -8.57 -8.53 24.81
C PHE A 90 -9.28 -7.64 25.85
N GLN A 91 -9.79 -8.19 26.94
CA GLN A 91 -10.26 -7.36 28.06
C GLN A 91 -9.06 -6.76 28.80
N SER A 92 -8.71 -5.52 28.46
CA SER A 92 -7.72 -4.75 29.19
C SER A 92 -8.31 -4.31 30.53
N ASN A 93 -7.94 -5.03 31.58
CA ASN A 93 -8.14 -4.59 32.98
C ASN A 93 -7.16 -3.45 33.30
N LEU A 94 -7.26 -2.32 32.62
CA LEU A 94 -6.40 -1.17 32.83
C LEU A 94 -7.25 0.04 33.21
N LYS A 95 -7.16 0.36 34.51
CA LYS A 95 -7.69 1.57 35.13
C LYS A 95 -7.31 2.78 34.27
N THR A 96 -8.32 3.58 33.95
CA THR A 96 -8.32 4.86 33.24
C THR A 96 -6.96 5.57 33.21
N GLY A 97 -6.27 5.43 32.08
CA GLY A 97 -5.17 6.28 31.66
C GLY A 97 -5.40 6.61 30.19
N GLN A 98 -5.69 7.87 29.90
CA GLN A 98 -6.02 8.37 28.56
C GLN A 98 -4.89 8.03 27.57
N SER A 99 -5.14 7.08 26.66
CA SER A 99 -4.25 6.76 25.55
C SER A 99 -5.00 6.93 24.24
N LEU A 100 -4.62 7.99 23.52
CA LEU A 100 -5.04 8.33 22.16
C LEU A 100 -4.65 7.21 21.18
N ILE A 101 -5.64 6.57 20.56
CA ILE A 101 -5.46 5.87 19.29
C ILE A 101 -5.91 6.85 18.20
N GLN A 102 -4.95 7.52 17.57
CA GLN A 102 -5.17 8.45 16.48
C GLN A 102 -5.09 7.68 15.14
N THR A 103 -6.24 7.33 14.59
CA THR A 103 -6.38 6.90 13.19
C THR A 103 -6.11 8.10 12.28
N GLN A 104 -5.08 7.99 11.45
CA GLN A 104 -4.69 9.03 10.51
C GLN A 104 -5.51 8.92 9.22
N THR A 105 -6.52 9.77 9.09
CA THR A 105 -7.12 10.12 7.79
C THR A 105 -6.52 11.47 7.38
N VAL A 106 -5.50 11.43 6.50
CA VAL A 106 -4.83 12.64 6.00
C VAL A 106 -5.61 13.19 4.82
N HIS A 107 -6.54 14.11 5.07
CA HIS A 107 -7.07 15.00 4.03
C HIS A 107 -6.11 16.18 3.85
N ALA A 108 -5.30 16.15 2.80
CA ALA A 108 -4.48 17.28 2.39
C ALA A 108 -5.30 18.24 1.52
N GLN A 109 -5.94 19.24 2.12
CA GLN A 109 -6.29 20.49 1.44
C GLN A 109 -5.03 21.36 1.38
N ILE A 110 -4.58 21.71 0.17
CA ILE A 110 -3.54 22.73 -0.02
C ILE A 110 -4.19 23.94 -0.67
N HIS A 111 -4.28 25.00 0.15
CA HIS A 111 -4.50 26.36 -0.28
C HIS A 111 -3.45 26.78 -1.31
N SER A 112 -3.93 27.53 -2.31
CA SER A 112 -3.13 28.26 -3.28
C SER A 112 -2.30 29.38 -2.63
N SER A 113 -1.34 29.89 -3.40
CA SER A 113 -0.45 31.04 -3.18
C SER A 113 0.85 30.78 -2.40
N ASN A 114 1.96 30.70 -3.14
CA ASN A 114 2.95 31.77 -3.18
C ASN A 114 3.89 31.59 -4.39
N LEU A 115 3.89 32.58 -5.28
CA LEU A 115 4.97 32.80 -6.23
C LEU A 115 6.21 33.21 -5.42
N GLU A 116 7.21 32.35 -5.36
CA GLU A 116 8.58 32.78 -5.07
C GLU A 116 9.44 32.54 -6.31
N VAL A 117 9.92 33.65 -6.86
CA VAL A 117 10.92 33.71 -7.92
C VAL A 117 12.22 33.09 -7.37
N GLN A 118 12.64 31.96 -7.94
CA GLN A 118 13.94 31.35 -7.67
C GLN A 118 14.94 31.74 -8.78
N PRO A 119 16.21 32.03 -8.44
CA PRO A 119 17.19 32.52 -9.39
C PRO A 119 17.67 31.42 -10.35
N ALA A 120 17.94 31.85 -11.58
CA ALA A 120 18.44 31.03 -12.67
C ALA A 120 19.93 30.68 -12.48
N ASN A 121 20.24 29.49 -11.93
CA ASN A 121 21.37 28.62 -12.32
C ASN A 121 21.67 27.55 -11.26
N GLU A 122 20.84 26.52 -11.18
CA GLU A 122 21.29 25.20 -10.72
C GLU A 122 20.58 24.15 -11.57
N LYS A 123 21.35 23.26 -12.23
CA LYS A 123 20.76 22.11 -12.94
C LYS A 123 19.96 21.30 -11.91
N PRO A 124 18.64 21.07 -12.10
CA PRO A 124 17.84 20.38 -11.11
C PRO A 124 18.40 18.98 -10.91
N LYS A 125 18.84 18.66 -9.69
CA LYS A 125 19.20 17.29 -9.30
C LYS A 125 18.00 16.39 -9.63
N LEU A 126 18.17 15.49 -10.59
CA LEU A 126 17.14 14.59 -11.13
C LEU A 126 16.62 13.65 -10.02
N ARG A 127 15.72 14.16 -9.18
CA ARG A 127 15.15 13.42 -8.05
C ARG A 127 13.93 12.64 -8.54
N ARG A 128 13.82 11.37 -8.16
CA ARG A 128 12.59 10.59 -8.38
C ARG A 128 11.43 11.24 -7.60
N SER A 129 10.25 11.27 -8.20
CA SER A 129 9.01 11.75 -7.59
C SER A 129 7.93 10.67 -7.68
N TRP A 130 7.09 10.58 -6.65
CA TRP A 130 6.01 9.60 -6.51
C TRP A 130 4.65 10.30 -6.40
N SER A 131 3.60 9.68 -6.92
CA SER A 131 2.19 10.05 -6.69
C SER A 131 1.34 8.82 -6.41
N ILE A 132 0.29 8.97 -5.59
CA ILE A 132 -0.56 7.90 -5.07
C ILE A 132 -2.03 8.34 -5.14
N SER A 133 -2.90 7.49 -5.69
CA SER A 133 -4.36 7.71 -5.69
C SER A 133 -4.98 7.29 -4.35
N VAL A 134 -5.99 8.01 -3.87
CA VAL A 134 -6.80 7.62 -2.71
C VAL A 134 -8.05 6.86 -3.20
N PRO A 135 -8.53 5.83 -2.47
CA PRO A 135 -9.76 5.12 -2.85
C PRO A 135 -10.95 6.08 -2.99
N SER A 136 -11.56 6.11 -4.18
CA SER A 136 -12.75 6.91 -4.47
C SER A 136 -13.98 6.02 -4.60
N PRO A 137 -15.08 6.28 -3.84
CA PRO A 137 -16.30 5.47 -3.91
C PRO A 137 -17.06 5.58 -5.24
N LYS A 138 -16.66 6.50 -6.12
CA LYS A 138 -17.34 6.80 -7.40
C LYS A 138 -17.08 5.77 -8.50
N LEU A 139 -16.15 4.82 -8.30
CA LEU A 139 -15.72 3.91 -9.35
C LEU A 139 -16.37 2.52 -9.19
N LYS A 140 -17.64 2.35 -9.59
CA LYS A 140 -18.36 1.08 -9.37
C LYS A 140 -19.02 0.39 -10.57
N GLU A 141 -19.01 0.94 -11.80
CA GLU A 141 -19.92 0.36 -12.82
C GLU A 141 -19.33 -0.06 -14.19
N LYS A 142 -18.09 0.28 -14.57
CA LYS A 142 -17.57 0.00 -15.95
C LYS A 142 -16.15 -0.57 -16.05
N ILE A 143 -15.68 -1.27 -15.03
CA ILE A 143 -14.29 -1.75 -14.98
C ILE A 143 -14.16 -3.17 -15.53
N LEU A 144 -15.28 -3.89 -15.59
CA LEU A 144 -15.36 -5.26 -16.06
C LEU A 144 -16.33 -5.36 -17.25
N PRO A 145 -16.11 -6.32 -18.15
CA PRO A 145 -15.01 -7.28 -18.17
C PRO A 145 -13.74 -6.75 -18.85
N LEU A 146 -12.57 -7.28 -18.46
CA LEU A 146 -11.31 -7.12 -19.20
C LEU A 146 -11.45 -7.73 -20.61
N SER A 147 -10.63 -7.30 -21.56
CA SER A 147 -10.56 -7.89 -22.90
C SER A 147 -10.23 -9.39 -22.86
N ARG A 148 -10.74 -10.15 -23.84
CA ARG A 148 -10.47 -11.60 -23.95
C ARG A 148 -8.98 -11.91 -24.04
N GLU A 149 -8.21 -11.05 -24.69
CA GLU A 149 -6.75 -11.20 -24.80
C GLU A 149 -6.09 -11.13 -23.42
N LEU A 150 -6.40 -10.09 -22.64
CA LEU A 150 -5.86 -9.94 -21.29
C LEU A 150 -6.32 -11.10 -20.40
N GLN A 151 -7.60 -11.50 -20.45
CA GLN A 151 -8.11 -12.65 -19.70
C GLN A 151 -7.34 -13.95 -20.03
N SER A 152 -7.13 -14.26 -21.31
CA SER A 152 -6.38 -15.45 -21.74
C SER A 152 -4.93 -15.42 -21.25
N ASN A 153 -4.28 -14.26 -21.27
CA ASN A 153 -2.93 -14.10 -20.74
C ASN A 153 -2.88 -14.29 -19.21
N LEU A 154 -3.88 -13.82 -18.47
CA LEU A 154 -3.96 -14.01 -17.02
C LEU A 154 -4.15 -15.49 -16.65
N GLU A 155 -5.02 -16.21 -17.37
CA GLU A 155 -5.23 -17.65 -17.18
C GLU A 155 -3.95 -18.44 -17.48
N ARG A 156 -3.30 -18.15 -18.62
CA ARG A 156 -2.05 -18.80 -19.04
C ARG A 156 -0.92 -18.59 -18.03
N LEU A 157 -0.82 -17.39 -17.46
CA LEU A 157 0.23 -17.02 -16.50
C LEU A 157 -0.15 -17.31 -15.04
N LYS A 158 -1.39 -17.79 -14.79
CA LYS A 158 -1.98 -17.99 -13.46
C LYS A 158 -1.87 -16.74 -12.57
N LEU A 159 -2.11 -15.57 -13.16
CA LEU A 159 -2.04 -14.28 -12.48
C LEU A 159 -3.40 -13.91 -11.86
N HIS A 160 -3.36 -13.49 -10.60
CA HIS A 160 -4.56 -13.03 -9.90
C HIS A 160 -4.92 -11.58 -10.30
N ALA A 161 -6.20 -11.24 -10.34
CA ALA A 161 -6.68 -9.90 -10.74
C ALA A 161 -6.17 -8.77 -9.82
N PHE A 162 -5.83 -9.06 -8.57
CA PHE A 162 -5.30 -8.07 -7.63
C PHE A 162 -3.77 -7.97 -7.64
N TYR A 163 -3.09 -8.64 -8.57
CA TYR A 163 -1.65 -8.52 -8.71
C TYR A 163 -1.28 -7.13 -9.27
N ARG A 164 -0.12 -6.60 -8.87
CA ARG A 164 0.34 -5.28 -9.28
C ARG A 164 1.01 -5.35 -10.66
N ALA A 165 0.52 -4.55 -11.59
CA ALA A 165 1.07 -4.38 -12.93
C ALA A 165 1.50 -2.93 -13.15
N LYS A 166 2.32 -2.69 -14.18
CA LYS A 166 2.93 -1.40 -14.50
C LYS A 166 2.75 -1.05 -15.97
N TRP A 167 2.07 0.05 -16.27
CA TRP A 167 2.12 0.70 -17.56
C TRP A 167 3.42 1.50 -17.70
N THR A 168 4.05 1.42 -18.87
CA THR A 168 5.24 2.21 -19.18
C THR A 168 4.90 3.22 -20.27
N ILE A 169 5.12 4.50 -19.98
CA ILE A 169 4.98 5.61 -20.92
C ILE A 169 6.39 6.10 -21.24
N GLU A 170 6.78 5.98 -22.50
CA GLU A 170 8.08 6.44 -23.00
C GLU A 170 7.94 7.80 -23.68
N GLN A 171 9.01 8.59 -23.73
CA GLN A 171 9.00 9.87 -24.46
C GLN A 171 8.59 9.72 -25.94
N SER A 172 8.86 8.56 -26.56
CA SER A 172 8.48 8.26 -27.95
C SER A 172 6.97 8.21 -28.18
N ILE A 173 6.17 7.89 -27.16
CA ILE A 173 4.71 7.83 -27.24
C ILE A 173 4.03 9.12 -26.75
N CYS A 174 4.78 10.00 -26.10
CA CYS A 174 4.36 11.34 -25.71
C CYS A 174 4.47 12.27 -26.94
N ASN A 175 3.41 12.33 -27.76
CA ASN A 175 3.27 13.09 -29.02
C ASN A 175 4.15 14.36 -29.17
N ASN A 176 3.58 15.56 -29.17
CA ASN A 176 4.33 16.83 -29.21
C ASN A 176 4.60 17.37 -27.79
N GLN A 177 4.46 16.51 -26.77
CA GLN A 177 4.54 16.88 -25.36
C GLN A 177 5.83 16.35 -24.75
N THR A 178 6.42 17.09 -23.82
CA THR A 178 7.55 16.56 -23.05
C THR A 178 7.05 15.52 -22.05
N LEU A 179 7.95 14.63 -21.63
CA LEU A 179 7.68 13.67 -20.56
C LEU A 179 7.25 14.39 -19.27
N GLU A 180 7.81 15.57 -18.99
CA GLU A 180 7.44 16.38 -17.83
C GLU A 180 6.02 16.94 -17.93
N ASP A 181 5.59 17.41 -19.10
CA ASP A 181 4.21 17.86 -19.31
C ASP A 181 3.21 16.72 -19.07
N THR A 182 3.59 15.53 -19.56
CA THR A 182 2.81 14.30 -19.37
C THR A 182 2.77 13.91 -17.89
N TRP A 183 3.89 14.03 -17.19
CA TRP A 183 4.01 13.76 -15.75
C TRP A 183 3.17 14.73 -14.90
N ILE A 184 3.15 16.02 -15.24
CA ILE A 184 2.32 17.02 -14.55
C ILE A 184 0.84 16.67 -14.71
N LYS A 185 0.37 16.38 -15.93
CA LYS A 185 -1.02 16.00 -16.20
C LYS A 185 -1.41 14.71 -15.47
N LEU A 186 -0.55 13.70 -15.52
CA LEU A 186 -0.77 12.44 -14.80
C LEU A 186 -0.90 12.66 -13.29
N ASN A 187 -0.02 13.47 -12.69
CA ASN A 187 -0.10 13.79 -11.27
C ASN A 187 -1.41 14.48 -10.90
N THR A 188 -1.91 15.36 -11.76
CA THR A 188 -3.21 16.00 -11.59
C THR A 188 -4.33 14.94 -11.58
N MET A 189 -4.34 14.02 -12.55
CA MET A 189 -5.33 12.92 -12.59
C MET A 189 -5.29 12.03 -11.33
N ILE A 190 -4.09 11.67 -10.86
CA ILE A 190 -3.91 10.86 -9.65
C ILE A 190 -4.42 11.62 -8.41
N LYS A 191 -4.09 12.91 -8.28
CA LYS A 191 -4.56 13.77 -7.17
C LYS A 191 -6.07 13.94 -7.15
N HIS A 192 -6.71 13.95 -8.32
CA HIS A 192 -8.17 14.03 -8.44
C HIS A 192 -8.88 12.67 -8.33
N ASN A 193 -8.14 11.59 -8.00
CA ASN A 193 -8.65 10.23 -7.87
C ASN A 193 -9.38 9.72 -9.13
N GLU A 194 -8.92 10.14 -10.32
CA GLU A 194 -9.45 9.65 -11.60
C GLU A 194 -8.93 8.24 -11.93
N LEU A 195 -7.81 7.85 -11.32
CA LEU A 195 -7.12 6.59 -11.55
C LEU A 195 -7.20 5.71 -10.29
N PRO A 196 -7.90 4.55 -10.32
CA PRO A 196 -8.06 3.68 -9.15
C PRO A 196 -6.77 2.94 -8.78
N SER A 197 -6.44 2.93 -7.48
CA SER A 197 -5.30 2.16 -6.95
C SER A 197 -4.00 2.44 -7.72
N CYS A 198 -3.84 3.64 -8.29
CA CYS A 198 -2.73 3.99 -9.16
C CYS A 198 -1.63 4.73 -8.40
N ASN A 199 -0.39 4.25 -8.58
CA ASN A 199 0.80 4.96 -8.13
C ASN A 199 1.69 5.21 -9.33
N ALA A 200 2.34 6.37 -9.43
CA ALA A 200 3.22 6.64 -10.56
C ALA A 200 4.59 7.18 -10.16
N THR A 201 5.58 6.93 -11.02
CA THR A 201 6.93 7.47 -10.90
C THR A 201 7.48 7.90 -12.25
N ILE A 202 8.10 9.07 -12.31
CA ILE A 202 8.92 9.47 -13.45
C ILE A 202 10.38 9.06 -13.23
N GLN A 203 10.96 8.45 -14.26
CA GLN A 203 12.35 8.06 -14.35
C GLN A 203 13.05 8.85 -15.46
N ARG A 204 13.55 10.02 -15.06
CA ARG A 204 14.23 10.96 -15.96
C ARG A 204 15.52 10.41 -16.58
N CYS A 205 16.14 9.40 -15.96
CA CYS A 205 17.37 8.80 -16.50
C CYS A 205 17.12 7.85 -17.68
N VAL A 206 15.88 7.38 -17.85
CA VAL A 206 15.49 6.42 -18.90
C VAL A 206 14.29 6.95 -19.70
N ASP A 207 13.97 8.23 -19.55
CA ASP A 207 12.85 8.92 -20.22
C ASP A 207 11.52 8.16 -20.20
N GLN A 208 11.20 7.58 -19.03
CA GLN A 208 9.98 6.81 -18.82
C GLN A 208 9.17 7.28 -17.61
N ILE A 209 7.85 7.19 -17.72
CA ILE A 209 6.93 7.23 -16.60
C ILE A 209 6.37 5.83 -16.38
N TRP A 210 6.36 5.40 -15.13
CA TRP A 210 5.85 4.12 -14.70
C TRP A 210 4.58 4.32 -13.90
N VAL A 211 3.47 3.73 -14.36
CA VAL A 211 2.17 3.81 -13.69
C VAL A 211 1.77 2.42 -13.20
N PHE A 212 1.78 2.23 -11.89
CA PHE A 212 1.43 0.98 -11.22
C PHE A 212 -0.06 0.96 -10.89
N CYS A 213 -0.74 -0.14 -11.22
CA CYS A 213 -2.14 -0.37 -10.92
C CYS A 213 -2.38 -1.88 -10.69
N ASP A 214 -3.52 -2.24 -10.12
CA ASP A 214 -3.91 -3.65 -10.00
C ASP A 214 -4.43 -4.14 -11.36
N ILE A 215 -4.17 -5.42 -11.70
CA ILE A 215 -4.56 -6.01 -12.99
C ILE A 215 -6.06 -5.81 -13.27
N LEU A 216 -6.90 -5.89 -12.25
CA LEU A 216 -8.34 -5.67 -12.29
C LEU A 216 -8.72 -4.34 -12.96
N TYR A 217 -7.93 -3.29 -12.74
CA TYR A 217 -8.17 -1.94 -13.28
C TYR A 217 -7.25 -1.60 -14.45
N SER A 218 -6.33 -2.49 -14.81
CA SER A 218 -5.19 -2.16 -15.69
C SER A 218 -5.62 -1.71 -17.09
N GLU A 219 -6.59 -2.37 -17.70
CA GLU A 219 -7.08 -2.01 -19.03
C GLU A 219 -7.83 -0.68 -19.02
N TYR A 220 -8.71 -0.46 -18.03
CA TYR A 220 -9.38 0.82 -17.82
C TYR A 220 -8.38 1.97 -17.64
N VAL A 221 -7.39 1.77 -16.75
CA VAL A 221 -6.31 2.73 -16.50
C VAL A 221 -5.53 3.00 -17.78
N GLY A 222 -5.16 1.96 -18.53
CA GLY A 222 -4.42 2.10 -19.78
C GLY A 222 -5.16 2.93 -20.83
N ASN A 223 -6.46 2.71 -20.98
CA ASN A 223 -7.30 3.48 -21.89
C ASN A 223 -7.46 4.93 -21.42
N LEU A 224 -7.70 5.16 -20.13
CA LEU A 224 -7.82 6.51 -19.58
C LEU A 224 -6.51 7.30 -19.72
N LEU A 225 -5.37 6.66 -19.49
CA LEU A 225 -4.04 7.27 -19.71
C LEU A 225 -3.88 7.70 -21.16
N ARG A 226 -4.22 6.82 -22.11
CA ARG A 226 -4.08 7.11 -23.54
C ARG A 226 -4.96 8.28 -23.97
N GLU A 227 -6.22 8.28 -23.55
CA GLU A 227 -7.21 9.31 -23.90
C GLU A 227 -6.85 10.67 -23.27
N ARG A 228 -6.57 10.71 -21.96
CA ARG A 228 -6.36 11.97 -21.23
C ARG A 228 -4.98 12.57 -21.46
N LEU A 229 -3.97 11.76 -21.73
CA LEU A 229 -2.60 12.23 -21.97
C LEU A 229 -2.29 12.36 -23.47
N ASN A 230 -3.24 12.05 -24.36
CA ASN A 230 -3.06 12.08 -25.82
C ASN A 230 -1.83 11.28 -26.27
N LEU A 231 -1.64 10.07 -25.71
CA LEU A 231 -0.51 9.21 -26.04
C LEU A 231 -0.72 8.54 -27.40
N THR A 232 0.34 8.46 -28.18
CA THR A 232 0.34 7.87 -29.53
C THR A 232 1.26 6.66 -29.58
N GLY A 233 0.81 5.58 -30.22
CA GLY A 233 1.60 4.35 -30.36
C GLY A 233 1.27 3.31 -29.29
N ARG A 234 2.17 2.34 -29.14
CA ARG A 234 1.96 1.16 -28.29
C ARG A 234 2.35 1.42 -26.85
N MET A 235 1.46 1.14 -25.91
CA MET A 235 1.74 1.16 -24.49
C MET A 235 1.79 -0.28 -23.94
N ASN A 236 2.74 -0.57 -23.06
CA ASN A 236 2.96 -1.93 -22.57
C ASN A 236 2.59 -2.07 -21.09
N LEU A 237 1.83 -3.11 -20.76
CA LEU A 237 1.53 -3.53 -19.39
C LEU A 237 2.49 -4.63 -18.96
N LEU A 238 3.26 -4.37 -17.91
CA LEU A 238 4.25 -5.29 -17.40
C LEU A 238 3.90 -5.79 -16.00
N VAL A 239 4.15 -7.07 -15.76
CA VAL A 239 4.10 -7.67 -14.42
C VAL A 239 5.50 -8.14 -14.04
N HIS A 240 5.93 -7.78 -12.83
CA HIS A 240 7.22 -8.21 -12.30
C HIS A 240 7.35 -9.74 -12.33
N LYS A 241 8.48 -10.25 -12.83
CA LYS A 241 8.78 -11.67 -13.15
C LYS A 241 8.19 -12.22 -14.47
N TYR A 242 7.12 -11.65 -15.00
CA TYR A 242 6.46 -12.17 -16.23
C TYR A 242 6.72 -11.32 -17.47
N GLY A 243 7.20 -10.09 -17.30
CA GLY A 243 7.46 -9.19 -18.41
C GLY A 243 6.16 -8.56 -18.94
N ILE A 244 6.11 -8.30 -20.24
CA ILE A 244 4.94 -7.70 -20.90
C ILE A 244 3.84 -8.75 -20.99
N ILE A 245 2.68 -8.47 -20.40
CA ILE A 245 1.53 -9.37 -20.40
C ILE A 245 0.40 -8.89 -21.32
N PHE A 246 0.40 -7.61 -21.69
CA PHE A 246 -0.62 -6.99 -22.52
C PHE A 246 -0.09 -5.69 -23.13
N SER A 247 -0.64 -5.28 -24.26
CA SER A 247 -0.27 -4.05 -24.95
C SER A 247 -1.51 -3.37 -25.50
N LEU A 248 -1.47 -2.05 -25.48
CA LEU A 248 -2.54 -1.17 -25.93
C LEU A 248 -2.06 -0.35 -27.11
#